data_AF-A0A485M2A0-F1
#
_entry.id   AF-A0A485M2A0-F1
#
_cell.length_a   1.000
_cell.length_b   1.000
_cell.length_c   1.000
_cell.angle_alpha   90.00
_cell.angle_beta   90.00
_cell.angle_gamma   90.00
#
_symmetry.space_group_name_H-M   'P 1'
#
loop_
_entity.id
_entity.type
_entity.pdbx_description
1 polymer ?
#
loop_
_entity_poly.entity_id
_entity_poly.type
_entity_poly.pdbx_seq_one_letter_code
_entity_poly.pdbx_strand_id
1 'polypeptide(L)' 'MVRNDYRVGDKVEVCLPDGSLLRGKIIEIITGINSNCYLIQYNSAYALISQGDIVKKT' A
#
# COMPACT_ATOMS: atom_id res chain seq x y z
N MET A 1 -3.99 7.60 -16.60
CA MET A 1 -3.75 7.77 -15.15
C MET A 1 -4.56 6.73 -14.42
N VAL A 2 -3.91 5.81 -13.71
CA VAL A 2 -4.59 4.79 -12.89
C VAL A 2 -5.35 5.50 -11.76
N ARG A 3 -6.63 5.17 -11.57
CA ARG A 3 -7.42 5.71 -10.45
C ARG A 3 -6.76 5.29 -9.13
N ASN A 4 -6.43 6.30 -8.33
CA ASN A 4 -5.90 6.11 -6.99
C ASN A 4 -7.00 6.44 -5.97
N ASP A 5 -7.56 5.42 -5.34
CA ASP A 5 -8.58 5.54 -4.28
C ASP A 5 -7.95 5.62 -2.87
N TYR A 6 -6.62 5.63 -2.79
CA TYR A 6 -5.85 5.68 -1.55
C TYR A 6 -5.20 7.04 -1.33
N ARG A 7 -5.08 7.42 -0.06
CA ARG A 7 -4.49 8.68 0.38
C ARG A 7 -3.42 8.41 1.43
N VAL A 8 -2.43 9.28 1.51
CA VAL A 8 -1.47 9.30 2.63
C VAL A 8 -2.28 9.44 3.91
N GLY A 9 -2.05 8.55 4.86
CA GLY A 9 -2.82 8.46 6.09
C GLY A 9 -3.73 7.25 6.18
N ASP A 10 -4.14 6.67 5.05
CA ASP A 10 -5.05 5.53 5.02
C ASP A 10 -4.42 4.30 5.69
N LYS A 11 -5.22 3.60 6.49
CA LYS A 11 -4.85 2.28 7.01
C LYS A 11 -5.26 1.22 6.01
N VAL A 12 -4.34 0.33 5.72
CA VAL A 12 -4.52 -0.71 4.71
C VAL A 12 -4.00 -2.04 5.20
N GLU A 13 -4.59 -3.11 4.68
CA GLU A 13 -4.15 -4.47 4.83
C GLU A 13 -3.63 -4.97 3.48
N VAL A 14 -2.43 -5.54 3.49
CA VAL A 14 -1.67 -5.92 2.29
C VAL A 14 -1.35 -7.40 2.37
N CYS A 15 -1.46 -8.11 1.25
CA CYS A 15 -0.98 -9.48 1.13
C CYS A 15 0.48 -9.47 0.67
N LEU A 16 1.36 -10.06 1.46
CA LEU A 16 2.76 -10.26 1.09
C LEU A 16 2.92 -11.51 0.20
N PRO A 17 4.03 -11.64 -0.55
CA PRO A 17 4.28 -12.79 -1.42
C PRO A 17 4.31 -14.15 -0.71
N ASP A 18 4.59 -14.17 0.59
CA ASP A 18 4.56 -15.35 1.45
C ASP A 18 3.13 -15.74 1.90
N GLY A 19 2.11 -14.97 1.48
CA GLY A 19 0.71 -15.13 1.86
C GLY A 19 0.35 -14.47 3.20
N SER A 20 1.30 -13.82 3.87
CA SER A 20 1.05 -13.14 5.14
C SER A 20 0.28 -11.83 4.91
N LEU A 21 -0.62 -11.50 5.84
CA LEU A 21 -1.34 -10.23 5.84
C LEU A 21 -0.62 -9.21 6.72
N LEU A 22 -0.32 -8.05 6.14
CA LEU A 22 0.37 -6.96 6.79
C LEU A 22 -0.55 -5.75 6.90
N ARG A 23 -0.76 -5.29 8.13
CA ARG A 23 -1.52 -4.06 8.40
C ARG A 23 -0.58 -2.91 8.60
N GLY A 24 -0.81 -1.83 7.88
CA GLY A 24 0.00 -0.64 7.98
C GLY A 24 -0.75 0.62 7.57
N LYS A 25 0.00 1.71 7.54
CA LYS A 25 -0.48 3.02 7.15
C LYS A 25 0.29 3.50 5.93
N ILE A 26 -0.41 3.98 4.92
CA ILE A 26 0.22 4.62 3.76
C ILE A 26 0.87 5.92 4.22
N ILE A 27 2.16 6.05 4.02
CA ILE A 27 2.94 7.25 4.34
C ILE A 27 3.34 8.03 3.08
N GLU A 28 3.40 7.35 1.93
CA GLU A 28 3.75 7.97 0.65
C GLU A 28 3.06 7.25 -0.51
N ILE A 29 2.75 8.01 -1.56
CA ILE A 29 2.14 7.51 -2.78
C ILE A 29 3.03 7.89 -3.95
N ILE A 30 3.51 6.88 -4.67
CA ILE A 30 4.37 7.02 -5.82
C ILE A 30 3.50 6.71 -7.05
N THR A 31 3.03 7.77 -7.70
CA THR A 31 2.19 7.64 -8.90
C THR A 31 3.04 7.42 -10.13
N GLY A 32 2.93 6.24 -10.74
CA GLY A 32 3.53 5.94 -12.03
C GLY A 32 2.55 6.13 -13.19
N ILE A 33 3.07 6.03 -14.42
CA ILE A 33 2.26 6.15 -15.65
C ILE A 33 1.28 4.97 -15.75
N ASN A 34 1.72 3.76 -15.37
CA ASN A 34 0.97 2.52 -15.52
C ASN A 34 0.51 1.88 -14.20
N SER A 35 1.16 2.20 -13.09
CA SER A 35 0.87 1.62 -11.77
C SER A 35 1.19 2.63 -10.66
N ASN A 36 0.41 2.60 -9.59
CA ASN A 36 0.69 3.33 -8.37
C ASN A 36 1.36 2.39 -7.36
N CYS A 37 2.46 2.84 -6.76
CA CYS A 37 3.11 2.19 -5.64
C CYS A 37 2.86 2.99 -4.36
N TYR A 38 2.83 2.29 -3.23
CA TYR A 38 2.56 2.89 -1.92
C TYR A 38 3.65 2.48 -0.96
N LEU A 39 4.19 3.46 -0.23
CA LEU A 39 5.06 3.20 0.89
C LEU A 39 4.18 3.07 2.14
N ILE A 40 4.24 1.91 2.76
CA ILE A 40 3.46 1.58 3.94
C ILE A 40 4.39 1.45 5.13
N GLN A 41 4.08 2.16 6.20
CA GLN A 41 4.67 1.95 7.50
C GLN A 41 3.88 0.88 8.25
N TYR A 42 4.58 -0.13 8.75
CA TYR A 42 4.03 -1.18 9.60
C TYR A 42 4.98 -1.45 10.75
N ASN A 43 4.46 -1.49 11.97
CA ASN A 43 5.27 -1.56 13.19
C ASN A 43 6.39 -0.48 13.18
N SER A 44 7.64 -0.89 13.00
CA SER A 44 8.83 -0.01 12.88
C SER A 44 9.60 -0.20 11.56
N ALA A 45 8.93 -0.73 10.55
CA ALA A 45 9.50 -0.97 9.22
C ALA A 45 8.63 -0.34 8.12
N TYR A 46 9.16 -0.35 6.90
CA TYR A 46 8.51 0.20 5.72
C TYR A 46 8.50 -0.84 4.61
N ALA A 47 7.41 -0.91 3.86
CA ALA A 47 7.27 -1.77 2.69
C ALA A 47 6.76 -0.95 1.51
N LEU A 48 7.39 -1.14 0.36
CA LEU A 48 6.94 -0.57 -0.90
C LEU A 48 6.11 -1.62 -1.62
N ILE A 49 4.85 -1.30 -1.88
CA ILE A 49 3.87 -2.26 -2.39
C ILE A 49 3.13 -1.69 -3.60
N SER A 50 2.59 -2.56 -4.44
CA SER A 50 1.78 -2.15 -5.57
C SER A 50 0.31 -2.05 -5.18
N GLN A 51 -0.49 -1.30 -5.93
CA GLN A 51 -1.94 -1.19 -5.69
C GLN A 51 -2.66 -2.54 -5.62
N GLY A 52 -2.20 -3.53 -6.38
CA GLY A 52 -2.78 -4.87 -6.42
C GLY A 52 -2.51 -5.71 -5.16
N ASP A 53 -1.52 -5.34 -4.36
CA ASP A 53 -1.19 -6.06 -3.11
C ASP A 53 -2.11 -5.62 -1.96
N ILE A 54 -2.78 -4.47 -2.10
CA ILE A 54 -3.71 -3.95 -1.09
C ILE A 54 -5.02 -4.74 -1.16
N VAL A 55 -5.27 -5.55 -0.14
CA VAL A 55 -6.45 -6.41 -0.05
C VAL A 55 -7.64 -5.64 0.51
N LYS A 56 -7.39 -4.69 1.42
CA LYS A 56 -8.45 -3.97 2.12
C LYS A 56 -8.02 -2.59 2.60
N LYS A 57 -8.91 -1.62 2.46
CA LYS A 57 -8.87 -0.31 3.14
C LYS A 57 -9.67 -0.40 4.45
N THR A 58 -9.08 0.00 5.58
CA THR A 58 -9.68 -0.09 6.91
C THR A 58 -9.88 1.29 7.53
#